data_AF-A0A0M2PVL4-F1
#
_entry.id   AF-A0A0M2PVL4-F1
#
_cell.length_a   1.000
_cell.length_b   1.000
_cell.length_c   1.000
_cell.angle_alpha   90.00
_cell.angle_beta   90.00
_cell.angle_gamma   90.00
#
_symmetry.space_group_name_H-M   'P 1'
#
loop_
_entity.id
_entity.type
_entity.pdbx_description
1 polymer ?
#
loop_
_entity_poly.entity_id
_entity_poly.type
_entity_poly.pdbx_seq_one_letter_code
_entity_poly.pdbx_strand_id
1 'polypeptide(L)'
;MSQSHLLQIDKKVLEESRDRLVWQISYGNATLTFALVLICMLAGPIGIIILMIPETADVWKKIVIVIACLLPPTLVIGMLQIVGHRETWIFDRVQQNITIKVYRLVGESLLVYPYEQVKRVYLQTNTDEDTDPEELYQVWIEAQPKCNLRGNGTKCNRMIYTSSNQNQAQAWSKKLQYYCNFHHT
;
A
#
# COMPACT_ATOMS: atom_id res chain seq x y z
N MET A 1 -21.77 -16.28 1.64
CA MET A 1 -21.57 -14.84 1.35
C MET A 1 -20.07 -14.58 1.38
N SER A 2 -19.44 -14.51 0.21
CA SER A 2 -18.00 -14.26 0.08
C SER A 2 -17.76 -12.75 0.18
N GLN A 3 -17.18 -12.29 1.29
CA GLN A 3 -16.72 -10.92 1.46
C GLN A 3 -15.27 -10.81 0.96
N SER A 4 -15.07 -10.82 -0.35
CA SER A 4 -13.89 -10.21 -0.95
C SER A 4 -14.08 -8.68 -0.96
N HIS A 5 -14.06 -8.06 0.23
CA HIS A 5 -13.71 -6.64 0.35
C HIS A 5 -12.21 -6.48 0.06
N LEU A 6 -11.81 -6.86 -1.16
CA LEU A 6 -10.50 -6.53 -1.69
C LEU A 6 -10.42 -5.01 -1.69
N LEU A 7 -9.37 -4.50 -1.03
CA LEU A 7 -8.92 -3.12 -1.15
C LEU A 7 -9.16 -2.65 -2.59
N GLN A 8 -10.10 -1.73 -2.80
CA GLN A 8 -10.30 -1.15 -4.11
C GLN A 8 -9.04 -0.34 -4.43
N ILE A 9 -8.16 -0.96 -5.24
CA ILE A 9 -6.93 -0.34 -5.71
C ILE A 9 -7.31 0.51 -6.91
N ASP A 10 -7.57 1.79 -6.68
CA ASP A 10 -7.80 2.73 -7.77
C ASP A 10 -6.45 3.13 -8.39
N LYS A 11 -6.39 3.15 -9.71
CA LYS A 11 -5.17 3.17 -10.51
C LYS A 11 -5.32 4.22 -11.58
N LYS A 12 -4.46 5.24 -11.59
CA LYS A 12 -4.62 6.39 -12.49
C LYS A 12 -3.28 6.89 -13.04
N VAL A 13 -3.22 7.14 -14.34
CA VAL A 13 -2.14 7.92 -14.96
C VAL A 13 -2.42 9.39 -14.68
N LEU A 14 -1.50 10.07 -14.00
CA LEU A 14 -1.60 11.50 -13.68
C LEU A 14 -0.90 12.38 -14.73
N GLU A 15 0.20 11.89 -15.27
CA GLU A 15 1.00 12.58 -16.27
C GLU A 15 1.69 11.52 -17.15
N GLU A 16 1.70 11.76 -18.45
CA GLU A 16 2.43 10.95 -19.41
C GLU A 16 3.08 11.87 -20.46
N SER A 17 4.40 11.79 -20.55
CA SER A 17 5.22 12.44 -21.55
C SER A 17 6.28 11.46 -22.06
N ARG A 18 7.02 11.83 -23.11
CA ARG A 18 8.09 10.99 -23.67
C ARG A 18 9.14 10.55 -22.63
N ASP A 19 9.37 11.40 -21.65
CA ASP A 19 10.48 11.27 -20.71
C ASP A 19 10.02 10.93 -19.29
N ARG A 20 8.72 11.08 -19.00
CA ARG A 20 8.20 10.94 -17.64
C ARG A 20 6.82 10.30 -17.61
N LEU A 21 6.65 9.33 -16.72
CA LEU A 21 5.38 8.70 -16.41
C LEU A 21 5.07 8.88 -14.92
N VAL A 22 3.90 9.46 -14.60
CA VAL A 22 3.39 9.58 -13.23
C VAL A 22 2.16 8.69 -13.07
N TRP A 23 2.33 7.63 -12.30
CA TRP A 23 1.34 6.60 -12.03
C TRP A 23 0.92 6.63 -10.57
N GLN A 24 -0.37 6.72 -10.30
CA GLN A 24 -0.92 6.71 -8.95
C GLN A 24 -1.63 5.40 -8.67
N ILE A 25 -1.34 4.85 -7.49
CA ILE A 25 -2.05 3.73 -6.88
C ILE A 25 -2.67 4.21 -5.57
N SER A 26 -3.99 4.28 -5.53
CA SER A 26 -4.75 4.66 -4.34
C SER A 26 -5.33 3.43 -3.69
N TYR A 27 -5.02 3.24 -2.42
CA TYR A 27 -5.52 2.14 -1.63
C TYR A 27 -6.62 2.67 -0.72
N GLY A 28 -7.84 2.81 -1.26
CA GLY A 28 -9.05 2.79 -0.44
C GLY A 28 -10.01 3.98 -0.53
N ASN A 29 -11.30 3.61 -0.50
CA ASN A 29 -12.42 4.40 0.02
C ASN A 29 -13.18 3.67 1.17
N ALA A 30 -13.06 2.35 1.32
CA ALA A 30 -13.91 1.57 2.25
C ALA A 30 -13.52 1.67 3.74
N THR A 31 -12.25 1.96 4.07
CA THR A 31 -11.75 1.92 5.45
C THR A 31 -12.03 3.18 6.27
N LEU A 32 -12.34 4.32 5.63
CA LEU A 32 -12.55 5.61 6.31
C LEU A 32 -13.82 5.61 7.16
N THR A 33 -14.89 4.98 6.68
CA THR A 33 -16.14 4.79 7.42
C THR A 33 -15.95 3.86 8.62
N PHE A 34 -15.20 2.76 8.46
CA PHE A 34 -14.92 1.83 9.56
C PHE A 34 -14.05 2.44 10.65
N ALA A 35 -13.01 3.21 10.29
CA ALA A 35 -12.14 3.87 11.26
C ALA A 35 -12.92 4.92 12.07
N LEU A 36 -13.79 5.71 11.43
CA LEU A 36 -14.61 6.71 12.11
C LEU A 36 -15.63 6.04 13.07
N VAL A 37 -16.28 4.97 12.63
CA VAL A 37 -17.21 4.19 13.47
C VAL A 37 -16.48 3.56 14.66
N LEU A 38 -15.29 2.99 14.45
CA LEU A 38 -14.48 2.40 15.52
C LEU A 38 -14.01 3.46 16.54
N ILE A 39 -13.59 4.65 16.09
CA ILE A 39 -13.25 5.78 16.97
C ILE A 39 -14.44 6.15 17.86
N CYS A 40 -15.63 6.28 17.28
CA CYS A 40 -16.85 6.60 18.02
C CYS A 40 -17.24 5.49 19.02
N MET A 41 -17.04 4.21 18.67
CA MET A 41 -17.32 3.09 19.57
C MET A 41 -16.31 2.96 20.72
N LEU A 42 -15.06 3.40 20.54
CA LEU A 42 -14.00 3.25 21.54
C LEU A 42 -13.88 4.45 22.48
N ALA A 43 -14.17 5.67 22.01
CA ALA A 43 -14.05 6.88 22.83
C ALA A 43 -15.08 6.95 23.98
N GLY A 44 -16.30 6.43 23.77
CA GLY A 44 -17.36 6.43 24.78
C GLY A 44 -17.07 5.54 26.01
N PRO A 45 -16.71 4.25 25.82
CA PRO A 45 -16.46 3.34 26.94
C PRO A 45 -15.19 3.64 27.74
N ILE A 46 -14.12 4.14 27.11
CA ILE A 46 -12.83 4.41 27.78
C ILE A 46 -12.97 5.53 28.82
N GLY A 47 -13.72 6.60 28.50
CA GLY A 47 -14.00 7.68 29.45
C GLY A 47 -14.80 7.21 30.68
N ILE A 48 -15.72 6.27 30.49
CA ILE A 48 -16.53 5.71 31.58
C ILE A 48 -15.72 4.74 32.46
N ILE A 49 -14.86 3.92 31.86
CA ILE A 49 -14.01 2.96 32.60
C ILE A 49 -13.02 3.69 33.50
N ILE A 50 -12.39 4.78 33.04
CA ILE A 50 -11.43 5.56 33.84
C ILE A 50 -12.10 6.19 35.06
N LEU A 51 -13.35 6.65 34.93
CA LEU A 51 -14.13 7.23 36.03
C LEU A 51 -14.64 6.20 37.05
N MET A 52 -14.71 4.92 36.68
CA MET A 52 -15.15 3.83 37.55
C MET A 52 -14.01 3.12 38.31
N ILE A 53 -12.74 3.55 38.15
CA ILE A 53 -11.62 2.95 38.89
C ILE A 53 -11.61 3.53 40.32
N PRO A 54 -11.92 2.72 41.36
CA PRO A 54 -11.79 3.18 42.74
C PRO A 54 -10.32 3.48 43.07
N GLU A 55 -10.07 4.54 43.83
CA GLU A 55 -8.70 5.00 44.17
C GLU A 55 -7.86 3.91 44.86
N THR A 56 -8.51 2.96 45.53
CA THR A 56 -7.93 1.81 46.25
C THR A 56 -7.51 0.64 45.36
N ALA A 57 -7.71 0.72 44.04
CA ALA A 57 -7.30 -0.34 43.13
C ALA A 57 -5.77 -0.52 43.15
N ASP A 58 -5.35 -1.78 43.28
CA ASP A 58 -3.96 -2.23 43.19
C ASP A 58 -3.27 -1.66 41.94
N VAL A 59 -2.02 -1.20 42.08
CA VAL A 59 -1.25 -0.49 41.04
C VAL A 59 -1.17 -1.32 39.75
N TRP A 60 -1.11 -2.64 39.88
CA TRP A 60 -1.11 -3.57 38.74
C TRP A 60 -2.42 -3.55 37.95
N LYS A 61 -3.57 -3.41 38.62
CA LYS A 61 -4.87 -3.29 37.94
C LYS A 61 -4.98 -1.95 37.20
N LYS A 62 -4.46 -0.86 37.77
CA LYS A 62 -4.41 0.45 37.12
C LYS A 62 -3.56 0.40 35.84
N ILE A 63 -2.40 -0.25 35.87
CA ILE A 63 -1.54 -0.41 34.68
C ILE A 63 -2.22 -1.24 33.59
N VAL A 64 -2.85 -2.36 33.93
CA VAL A 64 -3.58 -3.21 32.97
C VAL A 64 -4.71 -2.42 32.29
N ILE A 65 -5.46 -1.62 33.05
CA ILE A 65 -6.55 -0.80 32.50
C ILE A 65 -5.99 0.31 31.60
N VAL A 66 -4.90 0.98 31.99
CA VAL A 66 -4.25 2.01 31.15
C VAL A 66 -3.74 1.39 29.83
N ILE A 67 -3.09 0.23 29.86
CA ILE A 67 -2.65 -0.47 28.64
C ILE A 67 -3.86 -0.85 27.77
N ALA A 68 -4.93 -1.37 28.37
CA ALA A 68 -6.17 -1.69 27.67
C ALA A 68 -6.86 -0.46 27.06
N CYS A 69 -6.69 0.72 27.66
CA CYS A 69 -7.21 2.00 27.15
C CYS A 69 -6.34 2.62 26.06
N LEU A 70 -5.06 2.24 25.95
CA LEU A 70 -4.11 2.74 24.94
C LEU A 70 -4.04 1.88 23.67
N LEU A 71 -4.43 0.61 23.74
CA LEU A 71 -4.57 -0.28 22.58
C LEU A 71 -5.56 0.25 21.52
N PRO A 72 -6.74 0.80 21.88
CA PRO A 72 -7.71 1.27 20.90
C PRO A 72 -7.23 2.51 20.11
N PRO A 73 -6.64 3.56 20.71
CA PRO A 73 -6.05 4.67 19.97
C PRO A 73 -4.90 4.26 19.04
N THR A 74 -4.03 3.34 19.48
CA THR A 74 -2.92 2.86 18.63
C THR A 74 -3.40 2.02 17.45
N LEU A 75 -4.43 1.19 17.66
CA LEU A 75 -5.11 0.47 16.57
C LEU A 75 -5.79 1.43 15.59
N VAL A 76 -6.47 2.46 16.10
CA VAL A 76 -7.08 3.51 15.28
C VAL A 76 -6.03 4.24 14.44
N ILE A 77 -4.91 4.66 15.03
CA ILE A 77 -3.82 5.33 14.29
C ILE A 77 -3.24 4.39 13.23
N GLY A 78 -3.06 3.10 13.56
CA GLY A 78 -2.62 2.09 12.60
C GLY A 78 -3.60 1.92 11.44
N MET A 79 -4.91 1.87 11.72
CA MET A 79 -5.96 1.81 10.71
C MET A 79 -6.01 3.10 9.87
N LEU A 80 -5.88 4.27 10.47
CA LEU A 80 -5.80 5.55 9.76
C LEU A 80 -4.59 5.61 8.84
N GLN A 81 -3.45 5.02 9.19
CA GLN A 81 -2.32 4.94 8.26
C GLN A 81 -2.62 4.11 7.00
N ILE A 82 -3.55 3.16 7.09
CA ILE A 82 -4.03 2.36 5.96
C ILE A 82 -5.09 3.15 5.17
N VAL A 83 -5.92 3.94 5.86
CA VAL A 83 -6.97 4.80 5.29
C VAL A 83 -6.35 6.04 4.63
N GLY A 84 -6.13 6.01 3.33
CA GLY A 84 -5.49 7.13 2.62
C GLY A 84 -4.03 6.87 2.25
N HIS A 85 -3.60 5.60 2.34
CA HIS A 85 -2.36 5.16 1.73
C HIS A 85 -2.46 5.33 0.20
N ARG A 86 -1.72 6.30 -0.33
CA ARG A 86 -1.61 6.56 -1.76
C ARG A 86 -0.16 6.53 -2.15
N GLU A 87 0.15 5.78 -3.19
CA GLU A 87 1.48 5.71 -3.78
C GLU A 87 1.46 6.42 -5.13
N THR A 88 2.39 7.33 -5.36
CA THR A 88 2.63 7.92 -6.68
C THR A 88 4.01 7.51 -7.14
N TRP A 89 4.04 6.70 -8.18
CA TRP A 89 5.22 6.21 -8.87
C TRP A 89 5.55 7.17 -10.01
N ILE A 90 6.74 7.72 -9.98
CA ILE A 90 7.26 8.63 -11.00
C ILE A 90 8.44 7.90 -11.63
N PHE A 91 8.32 7.59 -12.92
CA PHE A 91 9.40 7.06 -13.72
C PHE A 91 9.97 8.22 -14.54
N ASP A 92 11.19 8.64 -14.24
CA ASP A 92 11.87 9.75 -14.91
C ASP A 92 13.06 9.23 -15.72
N ARG A 93 12.97 9.31 -17.04
CA ARG A 93 14.00 8.83 -17.97
C ARG A 93 15.20 9.76 -18.03
N VAL A 94 14.99 11.07 -17.85
CA VAL A 94 16.07 12.06 -17.91
C VAL A 94 16.92 11.95 -16.66
N GLN A 95 16.28 11.81 -15.49
CA GLN A 95 16.97 11.64 -14.22
C GLN A 95 17.40 10.19 -13.94
N GLN A 96 16.99 9.24 -14.79
CA GLN A 96 17.27 7.80 -14.65
C GLN A 96 16.89 7.24 -13.28
N ASN A 97 15.73 7.63 -12.75
CA ASN A 97 15.27 7.22 -11.43
C ASN A 97 13.78 6.86 -11.39
N ILE A 98 13.43 6.00 -10.45
CA ILE A 98 12.06 5.78 -9.98
C ILE A 98 11.92 6.55 -8.66
N THR A 99 10.96 7.44 -8.60
CA THR A 99 10.56 8.10 -7.36
C THR A 99 9.20 7.57 -6.91
N ILE A 100 9.11 7.04 -5.70
CA ILE A 100 7.87 6.58 -5.07
C ILE A 100 7.53 7.56 -3.95
N LYS A 101 6.49 8.36 -4.17
CA LYS A 101 5.88 9.20 -3.14
C LYS A 101 4.80 8.40 -2.44
N VAL A 102 4.95 8.17 -1.15
CA VAL A 102 3.95 7.48 -0.34
C VAL A 102 3.31 8.50 0.58
N TYR A 103 2.04 8.79 0.34
CA TYR A 103 1.21 9.63 1.17
C TYR A 103 0.46 8.76 2.17
N ARG A 104 0.53 9.13 3.44
CA ARG A 104 -0.27 8.57 4.54
C ARG A 104 -0.96 9.73 5.27
N LEU A 105 -1.99 9.44 6.04
CA LEU A 105 -2.68 10.47 6.84
C LEU A 105 -1.76 11.26 7.78
N VAL A 106 -0.65 10.65 8.23
CA VAL A 106 0.29 11.25 9.19
C VAL A 106 1.64 11.65 8.59
N GLY A 107 1.77 11.67 7.25
CA GLY A 107 2.99 12.16 6.61
C GLY A 107 3.23 11.66 5.20
N GLU A 108 4.23 12.25 4.54
CA GLU A 108 4.75 11.83 3.24
C GLU A 108 6.11 11.17 3.43
N SER A 109 6.35 10.05 2.75
CA SER A 109 7.68 9.47 2.60
C SER A 109 8.05 9.39 1.13
N LEU A 110 9.24 9.89 0.81
CA LEU A 110 9.82 9.87 -0.53
C LEU A 110 10.87 8.75 -0.60
N LEU A 111 10.76 7.88 -1.59
CA LEU A 111 11.76 6.85 -1.89
C LEU A 111 12.26 7.09 -3.32
N VAL A 112 13.57 7.25 -3.49
CA VAL A 112 14.20 7.47 -4.80
C VAL A 112 15.13 6.32 -5.09
N TYR A 113 14.95 5.67 -6.24
CA TYR A 113 15.73 4.52 -6.68
C TYR A 113 16.31 4.80 -8.07
N PRO A 114 17.63 4.85 -8.25
CA PRO A 114 18.21 4.92 -9.58
C PRO A 114 17.89 3.64 -10.37
N TYR A 115 17.75 3.74 -11.70
CA TYR A 115 17.39 2.60 -12.55
C TYR A 115 18.38 1.45 -12.52
N GLU A 116 19.66 1.71 -12.22
CA GLU A 116 20.67 0.68 -12.00
C GLU A 116 20.29 -0.32 -10.88
N GLN A 117 19.46 0.12 -9.93
CA GLN A 117 18.96 -0.71 -8.83
C GLN A 117 17.70 -1.49 -9.24
N VAL A 118 17.11 -1.19 -10.39
CA VAL A 118 15.99 -1.96 -10.95
C VAL A 118 16.59 -3.09 -11.79
N LYS A 119 16.26 -4.33 -11.44
CA LYS A 119 16.79 -5.51 -12.12
C LYS A 119 15.99 -5.86 -13.37
N ARG A 120 14.65 -5.81 -13.29
CA ARG A 120 13.75 -6.08 -14.43
C ARG A 120 12.31 -5.68 -14.15
N VAL A 121 11.55 -5.53 -15.23
CA VAL A 121 10.08 -5.50 -15.22
C VAL A 121 9.56 -6.73 -15.97
N TYR A 122 8.67 -7.50 -15.37
CA TYR A 122 8.17 -8.75 -15.95
C TYR A 122 6.66 -8.92 -15.74
N LEU A 123 6.06 -9.75 -16.59
CA LEU A 123 4.67 -10.17 -16.46
C LEU A 123 4.62 -11.52 -15.76
N GLN A 124 3.72 -11.65 -14.79
CA GLN A 124 3.45 -12.87 -14.05
C GLN A 124 1.95 -13.13 -14.11
N THR A 125 1.57 -14.34 -14.50
CA THR A 125 0.18 -14.78 -14.43
C THR A 125 -0.09 -15.28 -13.01
N ASN A 126 -1.16 -14.81 -12.39
CA ASN A 126 -1.63 -15.41 -11.15
C ASN A 126 -2.54 -16.59 -11.49
N THR A 127 -2.01 -17.79 -11.34
CA THR A 127 -2.77 -19.04 -11.37
C THR A 127 -2.90 -19.53 -9.93
N ASP A 128 -3.57 -18.74 -9.08
CA ASP A 128 -3.99 -19.26 -7.78
C ASP A 128 -5.20 -20.16 -8.02
N GLU A 129 -5.01 -21.47 -7.88
CA GLU A 129 -6.01 -22.51 -8.17
C GLU A 129 -7.26 -22.42 -7.27
N ASP A 130 -7.25 -21.58 -6.24
CA ASP A 130 -8.27 -21.56 -5.18
C ASP A 130 -9.13 -20.29 -5.09
N THR A 131 -8.90 -19.21 -5.87
CA THR A 131 -9.53 -17.91 -5.51
C THR A 131 -10.19 -17.06 -6.61
N ASP A 132 -10.08 -17.38 -7.90
CA ASP A 132 -10.97 -16.81 -8.93
C ASP A 132 -10.76 -17.56 -10.26
N PRO A 133 -11.81 -17.93 -11.01
CA PRO A 133 -11.65 -18.60 -12.32
C PRO A 133 -11.12 -17.65 -13.41
N GLU A 134 -10.99 -16.35 -13.13
CA GLU A 134 -10.47 -15.37 -14.07
C GLU A 134 -8.95 -15.29 -14.00
N GLU A 135 -8.29 -15.61 -15.12
CA GLU A 135 -6.84 -15.47 -15.27
C GLU A 135 -6.44 -13.99 -15.11
N LEU A 136 -5.65 -13.69 -14.07
CA LEU A 136 -5.16 -12.34 -13.81
C LEU A 136 -3.69 -12.21 -14.21
N TYR A 137 -3.42 -11.26 -15.10
CA TYR A 137 -2.07 -10.89 -15.51
C TYR A 137 -1.57 -9.73 -14.67
N GLN A 138 -0.41 -9.91 -14.04
CA GLN A 138 0.21 -8.95 -13.15
C GLN A 138 1.54 -8.48 -13.71
N VAL A 139 1.80 -7.17 -13.65
CA VAL A 139 3.09 -6.58 -14.03
C VAL A 139 3.86 -6.24 -12.76
N TRP A 140 5.07 -6.79 -12.68
CA TRP A 140 5.95 -6.70 -11.52
C TRP A 140 7.24 -5.97 -11.87
N ILE A 141 7.73 -5.17 -10.93
CA ILE A 141 9.06 -4.57 -10.95
C ILE A 141 9.89 -5.26 -9.89
N GLU A 142 11.06 -5.76 -10.27
CA GLU A 142 12.07 -6.35 -9.37
C GLU A 142 13.31 -5.45 -9.35
N ALA A 143 13.79 -5.15 -8.15
CA ALA A 143 14.99 -4.40 -7.85
C ALA A 143 16.08 -5.32 -7.26
N GLN A 144 17.31 -4.79 -7.16
CA GLN A 144 18.44 -5.48 -6.56
C GLN A 144 18.17 -5.83 -5.08
N PRO A 145 18.77 -6.91 -4.55
CA PRO A 145 18.67 -7.27 -3.13
C PRO A 145 18.96 -6.06 -2.24
N LYS A 146 18.14 -5.87 -1.19
CA LYS A 146 18.16 -4.73 -0.24
C LYS A 146 17.42 -3.46 -0.69
N CYS A 147 16.97 -3.37 -1.94
CA CYS A 147 16.12 -2.26 -2.39
C CYS A 147 14.65 -2.54 -2.03
N ASN A 148 14.16 -1.93 -0.96
CA ASN A 148 12.80 -2.17 -0.48
C ASN A 148 11.77 -1.38 -1.31
N LEU A 149 11.31 -1.95 -2.42
CA LEU A 149 10.17 -1.44 -3.19
C LEU A 149 8.81 -1.54 -2.47
N ARG A 150 8.80 -1.82 -1.16
CA ARG A 150 7.62 -2.06 -0.33
C ARG A 150 6.72 -3.16 -0.89
N GLY A 151 7.37 -4.23 -1.39
CA GLY A 151 6.73 -5.45 -1.87
C GLY A 151 6.09 -6.28 -0.75
N ASN A 152 5.47 -7.40 -1.13
CA ASN A 152 4.96 -8.37 -0.15
C ASN A 152 6.14 -9.23 0.38
N GLY A 153 6.39 -9.22 1.68
CA GLY A 153 7.51 -9.94 2.33
C GLY A 153 8.88 -9.23 2.27
N THR A 154 9.97 -10.01 2.23
CA THR A 154 11.39 -9.53 2.17
C THR A 154 11.79 -8.88 0.83
N LYS A 155 10.84 -8.61 -0.06
CA LYS A 155 11.10 -8.68 -1.49
C LYS A 155 11.29 -7.31 -2.11
N CYS A 156 12.38 -7.22 -2.86
CA CYS A 156 12.71 -6.13 -3.77
C CYS A 156 11.77 -6.12 -5.00
N ASN A 157 10.58 -6.73 -4.89
CA ASN A 157 9.66 -6.97 -5.99
C ASN A 157 8.31 -6.37 -5.64
N ARG A 158 7.70 -5.64 -6.57
CA ARG A 158 6.43 -4.97 -6.36
C ARG A 158 5.53 -5.15 -7.58
N MET A 159 4.29 -5.54 -7.34
CA MET A 159 3.22 -5.52 -8.35
C MET A 159 2.75 -4.08 -8.56
N ILE A 160 2.76 -3.61 -9.81
CA ILE A 160 2.39 -2.24 -10.16
C ILE A 160 1.07 -2.19 -10.94
N TYR A 161 0.79 -3.23 -11.72
CA TYR A 161 -0.40 -3.32 -12.57
C TYR A 161 -0.99 -4.73 -12.55
N THR A 162 -2.31 -4.82 -12.74
CA THR A 162 -3.09 -6.07 -12.75
C THR A 162 -4.22 -5.90 -13.74
N SER A 163 -4.47 -6.89 -14.59
CA SER A 163 -5.49 -6.86 -15.63
C SER A 163 -5.90 -8.29 -15.98
N SER A 164 -7.19 -8.52 -16.27
CA SER A 164 -7.68 -9.77 -16.86
C SER A 164 -7.39 -9.87 -18.36
N ASN A 165 -6.92 -8.78 -18.99
CA ASN A 165 -6.51 -8.75 -20.38
C ASN A 165 -4.97 -8.81 -20.51
N GLN A 166 -4.47 -9.88 -21.14
CA GLN A 166 -3.04 -10.12 -21.35
C GLN A 166 -2.39 -9.03 -22.22
N ASN A 167 -3.03 -8.63 -23.31
CA ASN A 167 -2.48 -7.63 -24.23
C ASN A 167 -2.30 -6.28 -23.53
N GLN A 168 -3.24 -5.91 -22.66
CA GLN A 168 -3.13 -4.69 -21.86
C GLN A 168 -1.99 -4.79 -20.83
N ALA A 169 -1.89 -5.93 -20.13
CA ALA A 169 -0.80 -6.14 -19.17
C ALA A 169 0.57 -6.15 -19.85
N GLN A 170 0.67 -6.75 -21.05
CA GLN A 170 1.89 -6.77 -21.84
C GLN A 170 2.27 -5.38 -22.35
N ALA A 171 1.31 -4.59 -22.84
CA ALA A 171 1.53 -3.20 -23.23
C ALA A 171 2.06 -2.36 -22.05
N TRP A 172 1.46 -2.56 -20.86
CA TRP A 172 1.92 -1.90 -19.64
C TRP A 172 3.33 -2.34 -19.23
N SER A 173 3.65 -3.62 -19.31
CA SER A 173 5.00 -4.13 -19.04
C SER A 173 6.03 -3.51 -19.96
N LYS A 174 5.79 -3.50 -21.28
CA LYS A 174 6.67 -2.85 -22.27
C LYS A 174 6.83 -1.36 -22.01
N LYS A 175 5.75 -0.67 -21.64
CA LYS A 175 5.76 0.75 -21.29
C LYS A 175 6.68 1.01 -20.10
N LEU A 176 6.55 0.25 -19.02
CA LEU A 176 7.41 0.39 -17.84
C LEU A 176 8.88 0.03 -18.15
N GLN A 177 9.12 -1.00 -18.98
CA GLN A 177 10.46 -1.33 -19.46
C GLN A 177 11.11 -0.16 -20.21
N TYR A 178 10.35 0.49 -21.11
CA TYR A 178 10.80 1.68 -21.83
C TYR A 178 11.18 2.83 -20.90
N TYR A 179 10.36 3.13 -19.89
CA TYR A 179 10.67 4.18 -18.93
C TYR A 179 11.86 3.83 -18.04
N CYS A 180 12.05 2.56 -17.66
CA CYS A 180 13.22 2.12 -16.88
C CYS A 180 14.49 1.95 -17.73
N ASN A 181 14.45 2.32 -19.02
CA ASN A 181 15.55 2.18 -19.98
C ASN A 181 16.10 0.75 -20.12
N PHE A 182 15.25 -0.26 -19.93
CA PHE A 182 15.56 -1.63 -20.31
C PHE A 182 15.46 -1.72 -21.84
N HIS A 183 16.60 -1.61 -22.52
CA HIS A 183 16.64 -1.88 -23.95
C HIS A 183 16.28 -3.36 -24.18
N HIS A 184 15.40 -3.61 -25.15
CA HIS A 184 15.15 -4.95 -25.68
C HIS A 184 16.47 -5.46 -26.29
N THR A 185 17.30 -6.12 -25.48
CA THR A 185 18.32 -7.05 -25.98
C THR A 185 17.65 -8.37 -26.35
#